data_AF-A0A9W4TTR1-F1
#
_entry.id   AF-A0A9W4TTR1-F1
#
_cell.length_a   1.000
_cell.length_b   1.000
_cell.length_c   1.000
_cell.angle_alpha   90.00
_cell.angle_beta   90.00
_cell.angle_gamma   90.00
#
_symmetry.space_group_name_H-M   'P 1'
#
loop_
_entity.id
_entity.type
_entity.pdbx_description
1 polymer ?
#
loop_
_entity_poly.entity_id
_entity_poly.type
_entity_poly.pdbx_seq_one_letter_code
_entity_poly.pdbx_strand_id
1 'polypeptide(L)'
;MSLRSIQNNQTVVFKRNLSFLWKFLALDDGKQKMERKLYNWDESPYESIRTRSALIKAKALCPITSKSINYICPYSGIPTHHSKEAWEQDTEYHKLKKYEQLKKVNLYEHDLRSGRKFTEFAFPGKQDKNFTINLGNWDSFFYTRDFPPMNDEFNLAAATKVLTYPLTIASLFYKFSPYEIEPKGPITLEGAKSLAALRYSLYPPYVKSSESSITFKDRPMRIFIIGASIESMIPGYVWKQFGYLFPNTNFEIHFIGPEAYFDKESKTFQSTNTPFGKPLIIRFDEQITLHHHTKFFNEIYDMGDLFPFDPYLDSFFLFHPGFKTADQIHWNKSLKGLLESKCPIYMTGYHEDDINKEIEWLKNHELSNEMDVIMNKTDNLFGCTKLELVDSNPTETYNINNKIFGFRGKRYHAIKT
;
A
#
# COMPACT_ATOMS: atom_id res chain seq x y z
N MET A 1 -49.51 57.50 -0.43
CA MET A 1 -48.29 57.86 -1.19
C MET A 1 -47.19 56.85 -0.87
N SER A 2 -46.73 56.12 -1.89
CA SER A 2 -45.41 55.44 -2.04
C SER A 2 -44.89 54.57 -0.87
N LEU A 3 -44.93 53.23 -0.86
CA LEU A 3 -44.18 52.25 -1.67
C LEU A 3 -42.79 52.69 -2.13
N ARG A 4 -41.74 52.04 -1.58
CA ARG A 4 -40.44 51.62 -2.15
C ARG A 4 -39.45 51.39 -1.00
N SER A 5 -39.27 50.17 -0.49
CA SER A 5 -38.36 49.11 -0.98
C SER A 5 -36.94 49.61 -1.28
N ILE A 6 -36.05 49.57 -0.29
CA ILE A 6 -34.60 49.61 -0.50
C ILE A 6 -34.13 48.15 -0.44
N GLN A 7 -33.94 47.56 -1.61
CA GLN A 7 -33.34 46.23 -1.78
C GLN A 7 -31.84 46.33 -1.50
N ASN A 8 -31.37 45.64 -0.47
CA ASN A 8 -29.97 45.27 -0.31
C ASN A 8 -29.59 44.29 -1.42
N ASN A 9 -28.89 44.77 -2.45
CA ASN A 9 -28.23 43.93 -3.44
C ASN A 9 -27.00 43.26 -2.79
N GLN A 10 -27.23 42.16 -2.07
CA GLN A 10 -26.18 41.15 -1.87
C GLN A 10 -26.08 40.34 -3.17
N THR A 11 -25.10 40.67 -4.00
CA THR A 11 -24.72 39.84 -5.14
C THR A 11 -24.16 38.52 -4.61
N VAL A 12 -25.04 37.52 -4.51
CA VAL A 12 -24.68 36.11 -4.34
C VAL A 12 -23.90 35.72 -5.61
N VAL A 13 -22.58 35.69 -5.50
CA VAL A 13 -21.71 35.14 -6.55
C VAL A 13 -21.92 33.63 -6.54
N PHE A 14 -22.90 33.17 -7.30
CA PHE A 14 -22.98 31.78 -7.75
C PHE A 14 -21.72 31.50 -8.57
N LYS A 15 -20.71 30.89 -7.94
CA LYS A 15 -19.66 30.16 -8.67
C LYS A 15 -20.35 29.01 -9.39
N ARG A 16 -20.83 29.27 -10.61
CA ARG A 16 -21.25 28.23 -11.54
C ARG A 16 -20.05 27.30 -11.74
N ASN A 17 -20.24 26.02 -11.43
CA ASN A 17 -19.34 24.96 -11.84
C ASN A 17 -19.09 25.11 -13.34
N LEU A 18 -17.87 25.49 -13.70
CA LEU A 18 -17.43 25.54 -15.08
C LEU A 18 -17.67 24.14 -15.66
N SER A 19 -18.59 24.14 -16.62
CA SER A 19 -19.13 22.99 -17.35
C SER A 19 -18.04 21.98 -17.68
N PHE A 20 -18.39 20.69 -17.55
CA PHE A 20 -17.67 19.51 -18.02
C PHE A 20 -16.98 19.72 -19.39
N LEU A 21 -17.57 20.56 -20.24
CA LEU A 21 -17.03 20.97 -21.54
C LEU A 21 -15.70 21.74 -21.47
N TRP A 22 -15.48 22.59 -20.45
CA TRP A 22 -14.21 23.29 -20.24
C TRP A 22 -13.12 22.36 -19.74
N LYS A 23 -13.46 21.36 -18.92
CA LYS A 23 -12.53 20.28 -18.55
C LYS A 23 -12.15 19.43 -19.78
N PHE A 24 -13.10 19.20 -20.68
CA PHE A 24 -12.87 18.46 -21.93
C PHE A 24 -12.05 19.27 -22.97
N LEU A 25 -12.24 20.59 -23.06
CA LEU A 25 -11.47 21.48 -23.92
C LEU A 25 -10.07 21.81 -23.37
N ALA A 26 -9.90 21.85 -22.04
CA ALA A 26 -8.60 22.04 -21.39
C ALA A 26 -7.76 20.75 -21.34
N LEU A 27 -8.30 19.63 -21.81
CA LEU A 27 -7.62 18.33 -21.89
C LEU A 27 -6.71 18.21 -23.12
N ASP A 28 -6.78 19.18 -24.05
CA ASP A 28 -5.85 19.30 -25.17
C ASP A 28 -4.75 20.33 -24.84
N ASP A 29 -4.11 20.16 -23.67
CA ASP A 29 -2.83 20.80 -23.39
C ASP A 29 -1.80 20.08 -24.28
N GLY A 30 -1.69 20.54 -25.53
CA GLY A 30 -0.67 20.19 -26.52
C GLY A 30 0.75 20.54 -26.08
N LYS A 31 1.10 20.28 -24.82
CA LYS A 31 2.48 20.21 -24.37
C LYS A 31 3.07 18.97 -25.03
N GLN A 32 3.86 19.22 -26.07
CA GLN A 32 4.88 18.29 -26.54
C GLN A 32 5.44 17.54 -25.31
N LYS A 33 5.27 16.22 -25.27
CA LYS A 33 5.87 15.39 -24.23
C LYS A 33 7.36 15.69 -24.23
N MET A 34 7.84 16.50 -23.28
CA MET A 34 9.26 16.69 -23.08
C MET A 34 9.83 15.30 -22.81
N GLU A 35 10.60 14.78 -23.76
CA GLU A 35 11.21 13.47 -23.60
C GLU A 35 12.06 13.48 -22.34
N ARG A 36 11.74 12.57 -21.41
CA ARG A 36 12.44 12.44 -20.14
C ARG A 36 13.87 11.99 -20.45
N LYS A 37 14.85 12.81 -20.05
CA LYS A 37 16.27 12.54 -20.29
C LYS A 37 16.71 11.30 -19.51
N LEU A 38 17.37 10.38 -20.20
CA LEU A 38 18.02 9.22 -19.59
C LEU A 38 19.41 9.63 -19.12
N TYR A 39 19.72 9.38 -17.84
CA TYR A 39 21.05 9.57 -17.27
C TYR A 39 21.62 8.23 -16.85
N ASN A 40 22.93 8.05 -17.01
CA ASN A 40 23.64 6.95 -16.36
C ASN A 40 23.63 7.19 -14.85
N TRP A 41 23.48 6.15 -14.05
CA TRP A 41 23.38 6.29 -12.60
C TRP A 41 24.62 6.91 -11.96
N ASP A 42 25.81 6.66 -12.51
CA ASP A 42 27.07 7.23 -12.04
C ASP A 42 27.20 8.74 -12.34
N GLU A 43 26.65 9.17 -13.48
CA GLU A 43 26.68 10.56 -13.96
C GLU A 43 25.41 11.33 -13.56
N SER A 44 24.54 10.70 -12.78
CA SER A 44 23.26 11.29 -12.39
C SER A 44 23.48 12.56 -11.57
N PRO A 45 22.62 13.60 -11.76
CA PRO A 45 22.74 14.85 -11.01
C PRO A 45 22.43 14.68 -9.51
N TYR A 46 21.81 13.56 -9.12
CA TYR A 46 21.37 13.30 -7.75
C TYR A 46 22.34 12.39 -7.00
N GLU A 47 22.84 12.87 -5.86
CA GLU A 47 23.76 12.12 -5.01
C GLU A 47 23.19 10.77 -4.55
N SER A 48 21.91 10.71 -4.19
CA SER A 48 21.26 9.47 -3.73
C SER A 48 21.27 8.35 -4.78
N ILE A 49 21.26 8.69 -6.07
CA ILE A 49 21.29 7.69 -7.16
C ILE A 49 22.73 7.19 -7.34
N ARG A 50 23.72 8.09 -7.26
CA ARG A 50 25.14 7.73 -7.31
C ARG A 50 25.56 6.84 -6.13
N THR A 51 25.10 7.15 -4.92
CA THR A 51 25.36 6.31 -3.73
C THR A 51 24.70 4.94 -3.88
N ARG A 52 23.46 4.87 -4.39
CA ARG A 52 22.81 3.59 -4.70
C ARG A 52 23.56 2.80 -5.77
N SER A 53 24.05 3.46 -6.82
CA SER A 53 24.91 2.84 -7.84
C SER A 53 26.16 2.22 -7.22
N ALA A 54 26.86 2.96 -6.36
CA ALA A 54 28.05 2.47 -5.65
C ALA A 54 27.73 1.28 -4.74
N LEU A 55 26.60 1.31 -4.03
CA LEU A 55 26.14 0.19 -3.20
C LEU A 55 25.85 -1.06 -4.03
N ILE A 56 25.22 -0.92 -5.20
CA ILE A 56 24.97 -2.04 -6.11
C ILE A 56 26.28 -2.63 -6.61
N LYS A 57 27.24 -1.80 -7.03
CA LYS A 57 28.56 -2.28 -7.48
C LYS A 57 29.30 -3.06 -6.40
N ALA A 58 29.12 -2.68 -5.13
CA ALA A 58 29.75 -3.35 -3.98
C ALA A 58 29.04 -4.65 -3.58
N LYS A 59 27.70 -4.70 -3.65
CA LYS A 59 26.90 -5.83 -3.14
C LYS A 59 26.55 -6.87 -4.20
N ALA A 60 26.26 -6.43 -5.42
CA ALA A 60 25.70 -7.28 -6.45
C ALA A 60 26.79 -8.01 -7.25
N LEU A 61 26.44 -9.21 -7.68
CA LEU A 61 27.29 -10.07 -8.48
C LEU A 61 26.75 -10.16 -9.91
N CYS A 62 27.65 -10.20 -10.88
CA CYS A 62 27.30 -10.39 -12.28
C CYS A 62 26.67 -11.79 -12.47
N PRO A 63 25.55 -11.91 -13.21
CA PRO A 63 24.83 -13.19 -13.37
C PRO A 63 25.67 -14.30 -14.03
N ILE A 64 26.58 -13.93 -14.94
CA ILE A 64 27.41 -14.89 -15.70
C ILE A 64 28.75 -15.15 -15.01
N THR A 65 29.43 -14.09 -14.58
CA THR A 65 30.83 -14.20 -14.12
C THR A 65 30.95 -14.32 -12.60
N SER A 66 29.88 -14.07 -11.85
CA SER A 66 29.86 -13.99 -10.38
C SER A 66 30.88 -13.01 -9.78
N LYS A 67 31.41 -12.08 -10.58
CA LYS A 67 32.31 -10.99 -10.17
C LYS A 67 31.52 -9.72 -9.86
N SER A 68 32.15 -8.78 -9.16
CA SER A 68 31.55 -7.47 -8.85
C SER A 68 31.17 -6.69 -10.11
N ILE A 69 30.13 -5.88 -10.03
CA ILE A 69 29.59 -5.15 -11.17
C ILE A 69 30.38 -3.86 -11.40
N ASN A 70 30.85 -3.65 -12.63
CA ASN A 70 31.60 -2.44 -13.03
C ASN A 70 31.04 -1.79 -14.31
N TYR A 71 30.34 -2.55 -15.16
CA TYR A 71 29.84 -2.11 -16.45
C TYR A 71 28.39 -1.61 -16.37
N ILE A 72 28.18 -0.42 -16.96
CA ILE A 72 26.89 0.24 -17.09
C ILE A 72 26.25 -0.19 -18.40
N CYS A 73 24.98 -0.62 -18.34
CA CYS A 73 24.26 -0.96 -19.57
C CYS A 73 23.94 0.33 -20.36
N PRO A 74 24.29 0.41 -21.65
CA PRO A 74 24.08 1.62 -22.46
C PRO A 74 22.60 1.94 -22.70
N TYR A 75 21.71 0.95 -22.62
CA TYR A 75 20.28 1.15 -22.87
C TYR A 75 19.50 1.56 -21.61
N SER A 76 19.84 0.96 -20.46
CA SER A 76 19.11 1.22 -19.20
C SER A 76 19.77 2.30 -18.34
N GLY A 77 21.08 2.54 -18.49
CA GLY A 77 21.85 3.46 -17.65
C GLY A 77 22.14 2.94 -16.23
N ILE A 78 21.85 1.67 -15.96
CA ILE A 78 22.03 1.01 -14.65
C ILE A 78 23.25 0.07 -14.72
N PRO A 79 24.09 0.01 -13.67
CA PRO A 79 25.16 -0.98 -13.56
C PRO A 79 24.60 -2.39 -13.38
N THR A 80 24.89 -3.30 -14.32
CA THR A 80 24.33 -4.67 -14.30
C THR A 80 25.37 -5.78 -14.45
N HIS A 81 26.47 -5.55 -15.17
CA HIS A 81 27.46 -6.59 -15.49
C HIS A 81 28.87 -6.20 -15.05
N HIS A 82 29.79 -7.16 -15.03
CA HIS A 82 31.20 -6.88 -14.76
C HIS A 82 31.89 -6.18 -15.94
N SER A 83 31.74 -6.74 -17.15
CA SER A 83 32.38 -6.25 -18.38
C SER A 83 31.38 -6.20 -19.54
N LYS A 84 31.77 -5.53 -20.63
CA LYS A 84 30.99 -5.51 -21.89
C LYS A 84 30.82 -6.92 -22.47
N GLU A 85 31.86 -7.75 -22.41
CA GLU A 85 31.83 -9.14 -22.88
C GLU A 85 30.80 -9.97 -22.10
N ALA A 86 30.76 -9.83 -20.78
CA ALA A 86 29.76 -10.51 -19.95
C ALA A 86 28.34 -10.08 -20.31
N TRP A 87 28.13 -8.79 -20.61
CA TRP A 87 26.83 -8.28 -21.05
C TRP A 87 26.40 -8.81 -22.43
N GLU A 88 27.34 -9.00 -23.37
CA GLU A 88 27.04 -9.58 -24.69
C GLU A 88 26.76 -11.09 -24.61
N GLN A 89 27.39 -11.79 -23.66
CA GLN A 89 27.15 -13.22 -23.41
C GLN A 89 25.80 -13.50 -22.76
N ASP A 90 25.14 -12.51 -22.15
CA ASP A 90 23.84 -12.68 -21.48
C ASP A 90 22.67 -12.75 -22.46
N THR A 91 22.52 -13.93 -23.07
CA THR A 91 21.43 -14.18 -24.03
C THR A 91 20.04 -14.06 -23.39
N GLU A 92 19.89 -14.36 -22.10
CA GLU A 92 18.61 -14.27 -21.39
C GLU A 92 18.20 -12.82 -21.17
N TYR A 93 19.14 -11.98 -20.76
CA TYR A 93 18.93 -10.55 -20.56
C TYR A 93 18.45 -9.84 -21.83
N HIS A 94 19.06 -10.17 -22.97
CA HIS A 94 18.68 -9.61 -24.28
C HIS A 94 17.35 -10.19 -24.79
N LYS A 95 17.14 -11.51 -24.65
CA LYS A 95 15.92 -12.17 -25.11
C LYS A 95 14.68 -11.69 -24.37
N LEU A 96 14.77 -11.54 -23.05
CA LEU A 96 13.68 -11.06 -22.19
C LEU A 96 13.54 -9.53 -22.22
N LYS A 97 14.44 -8.82 -22.92
CA LYS A 97 14.49 -7.35 -22.98
C LYS A 97 14.45 -6.69 -21.60
N LYS A 98 15.16 -7.27 -20.62
CA LYS A 98 15.24 -6.75 -19.24
C LYS A 98 15.74 -5.30 -19.21
N TYR A 99 16.56 -4.88 -20.19
CA TYR A 99 17.02 -3.51 -20.32
C TYR A 99 15.88 -2.48 -20.49
N GLU A 100 14.73 -2.83 -21.08
CA GLU A 100 13.59 -1.90 -21.23
C GLU A 100 12.91 -1.63 -19.88
N GLN A 101 12.73 -2.68 -19.06
CA GLN A 101 12.19 -2.55 -17.70
C GLN A 101 13.13 -1.72 -16.83
N LEU A 102 14.43 -1.99 -16.90
CA LEU A 102 15.46 -1.24 -16.17
C LEU A 102 15.55 0.22 -16.62
N LYS A 103 15.35 0.49 -17.91
CA LYS A 103 15.23 1.87 -18.43
C LYS A 103 14.03 2.58 -17.80
N LYS A 104 12.88 1.91 -17.66
CA LYS A 104 11.72 2.48 -16.96
C LYS A 104 12.06 2.80 -15.50
N VAL A 105 12.71 1.87 -14.78
CA VAL A 105 13.16 2.11 -13.39
C VAL A 105 14.04 3.35 -13.30
N ASN A 106 15.02 3.49 -14.19
CA ASN A 106 15.91 4.64 -14.21
C ASN A 106 15.14 5.95 -14.42
N LEU A 107 14.22 5.98 -15.38
CA LEU A 107 13.37 7.13 -15.65
C LEU A 107 12.47 7.47 -14.45
N TYR A 108 11.89 6.46 -13.77
CA TYR A 108 11.07 6.69 -12.57
C TYR A 108 11.87 7.34 -11.44
N GLU A 109 13.09 6.88 -11.17
CA GLU A 109 13.92 7.42 -10.09
C GLU A 109 14.34 8.87 -10.36
N HIS A 110 14.62 9.22 -11.62
CA HIS A 110 14.95 10.60 -12.01
C HIS A 110 13.72 11.50 -12.05
N ASP A 111 12.55 10.99 -12.47
CA ASP A 111 11.30 11.75 -12.50
C ASP A 111 10.85 12.15 -11.08
N LEU A 112 10.91 11.23 -10.11
CA LEU A 112 10.56 11.51 -8.72
C LEU A 112 11.46 12.57 -8.07
N ARG A 113 12.72 12.66 -8.50
CA ARG A 113 13.70 13.64 -7.97
C ARG A 113 13.77 14.94 -8.77
N SER A 114 13.13 14.99 -9.94
CA SER A 114 13.09 16.18 -10.80
C SER A 114 12.49 17.42 -10.13
N GLY A 115 11.74 17.26 -9.04
CA GLY A 115 11.06 18.36 -8.36
C GLY A 115 9.91 18.95 -9.19
N ARG A 116 9.44 18.23 -10.23
CA ARG A 116 8.25 18.65 -10.98
C ARG A 116 7.05 18.76 -10.05
N LYS A 117 6.12 19.64 -10.40
CA LYS A 117 4.82 19.66 -9.71
C LYS A 117 4.07 18.39 -10.09
N PHE A 118 3.90 17.52 -9.11
CA PHE A 118 3.16 16.27 -9.28
C PHE A 118 1.66 16.54 -9.22
N THR A 119 1.05 16.67 -10.41
CA THR A 119 -0.41 16.83 -10.53
C THR A 119 -1.15 15.57 -10.10
N GLU A 120 -0.49 14.42 -10.14
CA GLU A 120 -1.03 13.13 -9.69
C GLU A 120 -1.32 13.07 -8.18
N PHE A 121 -0.70 13.93 -7.36
CA PHE A 121 -0.97 14.02 -5.92
C PHE A 121 -2.09 15.02 -5.59
N ALA A 122 -2.79 15.55 -6.58
CA ALA A 122 -4.01 16.31 -6.36
C ALA A 122 -5.16 15.35 -6.04
N PHE A 123 -5.25 14.96 -4.77
CA PHE A 123 -6.24 13.98 -4.31
C PHE A 123 -7.65 14.59 -4.27
N PRO A 124 -8.67 13.87 -4.78
CA PRO A 124 -10.05 14.32 -4.73
C PRO A 124 -10.61 14.30 -3.30
N GLY A 125 -11.55 15.19 -3.03
CA GLY A 125 -12.22 15.30 -1.75
C GLY A 125 -13.35 14.28 -1.55
N LYS A 126 -14.30 14.63 -0.68
CA LYS A 126 -15.51 13.85 -0.43
C LYS A 126 -16.37 13.79 -1.69
N GLN A 127 -16.90 12.61 -1.97
CA GLN A 127 -17.83 12.39 -3.08
C GLN A 127 -19.29 12.46 -2.67
N ASP A 128 -20.13 12.80 -3.64
CA ASP A 128 -21.57 12.74 -3.49
C ASP A 128 -22.03 11.28 -3.36
N LYS A 129 -23.02 11.06 -2.50
CA LYS A 129 -23.56 9.73 -2.18
C LYS A 129 -24.17 9.00 -3.40
N ASN A 130 -24.43 9.71 -4.48
CA ASN A 130 -25.06 9.18 -5.69
C ASN A 130 -24.06 8.49 -6.63
N PHE A 131 -22.76 8.79 -6.51
CA PHE A 131 -21.74 8.13 -7.32
C PHE A 131 -21.26 6.85 -6.63
N THR A 132 -21.25 5.76 -7.38
CA THR A 132 -20.69 4.48 -6.94
C THR A 132 -19.25 4.34 -7.42
N ILE A 133 -18.37 3.97 -6.49
CA ILE A 133 -16.96 3.78 -6.78
C ILE A 133 -16.76 2.36 -7.29
N ASN A 134 -16.02 2.23 -8.40
CA ASN A 134 -15.67 0.95 -8.98
C ASN A 134 -14.21 0.60 -8.64
N LEU A 135 -14.01 -0.53 -7.95
CA LEU A 135 -12.69 -1.01 -7.53
C LEU A 135 -12.14 -2.16 -8.42
N GLY A 136 -12.65 -2.34 -9.64
CA GLY A 136 -12.20 -3.42 -10.52
C GLY A 136 -10.78 -3.25 -11.08
N ASN A 137 -10.34 -2.02 -11.33
CA ASN A 137 -9.00 -1.68 -11.84
C ASN A 137 -8.60 -0.26 -11.37
N TRP A 138 -7.31 0.05 -11.39
CA TRP A 138 -6.76 1.38 -11.12
C TRP A 138 -7.42 2.47 -11.96
N ASP A 139 -7.58 2.26 -13.27
CA ASP A 139 -8.17 3.27 -14.17
C ASP A 139 -9.63 3.58 -13.82
N SER A 140 -10.42 2.52 -13.58
CA SER A 140 -11.81 2.63 -13.14
C SER A 140 -11.92 3.35 -11.80
N PHE A 141 -10.99 3.07 -10.88
CA PHE A 141 -10.92 3.76 -9.59
C PHE A 141 -10.61 5.25 -9.77
N PHE A 142 -9.57 5.60 -10.53
CA PHE A 142 -9.18 6.99 -10.75
C PHE A 142 -10.30 7.79 -11.45
N TYR A 143 -10.95 7.18 -12.43
CA TYR A 143 -12.09 7.78 -13.12
C TYR A 143 -13.27 7.99 -12.17
N THR A 144 -13.71 6.93 -11.47
CA THR A 144 -14.87 7.03 -10.57
C THR A 144 -14.61 7.92 -9.36
N ARG A 145 -13.35 8.13 -8.95
CA ARG A 145 -12.94 9.04 -7.87
C ARG A 145 -12.69 10.50 -8.29
N ASP A 146 -12.85 10.84 -9.58
CA ASP A 146 -12.51 12.17 -10.12
C ASP A 146 -11.04 12.57 -9.89
N PHE A 147 -10.11 11.61 -9.98
CA PHE A 147 -8.68 11.93 -10.01
C PHE A 147 -8.33 12.67 -11.31
N PRO A 148 -7.24 13.48 -11.30
CA PRO A 148 -6.66 13.98 -12.52
C PRO A 148 -6.35 12.83 -13.50
N PRO A 149 -6.55 13.02 -14.81
CA PRO A 149 -6.29 11.99 -15.79
C PRO A 149 -4.81 11.57 -15.78
N MET A 150 -4.57 10.28 -15.57
CA MET A 150 -3.24 9.69 -15.52
C MET A 150 -2.77 9.29 -16.93
N ASN A 151 -2.45 10.29 -17.76
CA ASN A 151 -2.13 10.06 -19.19
C ASN A 151 -0.78 9.38 -19.44
N ASP A 152 0.13 9.41 -18.46
CA ASP A 152 1.47 8.83 -18.54
C ASP A 152 1.60 7.65 -17.55
N GLU A 153 2.29 6.58 -17.97
CA GLU A 153 2.68 5.47 -17.08
C GLU A 153 3.44 5.96 -15.84
N PHE A 154 4.17 7.08 -15.96
CA PHE A 154 4.88 7.75 -14.87
C PHE A 154 3.98 8.34 -13.80
N ASN A 155 2.90 8.99 -14.21
CA ASN A 155 1.94 9.55 -13.28
C ASN A 155 1.20 8.42 -12.54
N LEU A 156 0.84 7.37 -13.28
CA LEU A 156 0.23 6.16 -12.71
C LEU A 156 1.16 5.50 -11.68
N ALA A 157 2.43 5.29 -12.03
CA ALA A 157 3.41 4.67 -11.14
C ALA A 157 3.63 5.48 -9.84
N ALA A 158 3.69 6.81 -9.93
CA ALA A 158 3.85 7.67 -8.76
C ALA A 158 2.61 7.64 -7.85
N ALA A 159 1.40 7.72 -8.43
CA ALA A 159 0.15 7.68 -7.67
C ALA A 159 -0.07 6.31 -7.00
N THR A 160 0.13 5.21 -7.75
CA THR A 160 -0.10 3.86 -7.24
C THR A 160 0.89 3.46 -6.15
N LYS A 161 2.15 3.93 -6.19
CA LYS A 161 3.13 3.68 -5.12
C LYS A 161 2.66 4.17 -3.75
N VAL A 162 1.94 5.29 -3.71
CA VAL A 162 1.47 5.89 -2.47
C VAL A 162 0.11 5.31 -2.07
N LEU A 163 -0.77 5.07 -3.05
CA LEU A 163 -2.15 4.61 -2.81
C LEU A 163 -2.29 3.09 -2.61
N THR A 164 -1.29 2.28 -2.99
CA THR A 164 -1.39 0.81 -2.97
C THR A 164 -1.76 0.28 -1.58
N TYR A 165 -1.16 0.79 -0.51
CA TYR A 165 -1.43 0.32 0.85
C TYR A 165 -2.88 0.57 1.30
N PRO A 166 -3.38 1.81 1.35
CA PRO A 166 -4.77 2.06 1.73
C PRO A 166 -5.78 1.40 0.79
N LEU A 167 -5.50 1.31 -0.52
CA LEU A 167 -6.47 0.74 -1.46
C LEU A 167 -6.48 -0.78 -1.47
N THR A 168 -5.38 -1.44 -1.14
CA THR A 168 -5.36 -2.90 -0.95
C THR A 168 -6.22 -3.28 0.25
N ILE A 169 -6.19 -2.48 1.32
CA ILE A 169 -7.06 -2.66 2.48
C ILE A 169 -8.52 -2.34 2.09
N ALA A 170 -8.75 -1.24 1.38
CA ALA A 170 -10.08 -0.85 0.93
C ALA A 170 -10.73 -1.91 0.04
N SER A 171 -9.98 -2.48 -0.91
CA SER A 171 -10.51 -3.40 -1.91
C SER A 171 -11.06 -4.68 -1.27
N LEU A 172 -10.52 -5.12 -0.14
CA LEU A 172 -11.03 -6.26 0.62
C LEU A 172 -12.33 -5.92 1.37
N PHE A 173 -12.36 -4.76 2.03
CA PHE A 173 -13.46 -4.36 2.91
C PHE A 173 -14.67 -3.80 2.18
N TYR A 174 -14.45 -3.18 1.01
CA TYR A 174 -15.49 -2.51 0.27
C TYR A 174 -16.64 -3.46 -0.11
N LYS A 175 -17.86 -2.93 -0.13
CA LYS A 175 -19.07 -3.71 -0.43
C LYS A 175 -19.02 -4.39 -1.80
N PHE A 176 -18.48 -3.69 -2.79
CA PHE A 176 -18.25 -4.20 -4.14
C PHE A 176 -16.77 -4.54 -4.33
N SER A 177 -16.25 -5.34 -3.41
CA SER A 177 -14.89 -5.89 -3.51
C SER A 177 -14.73 -6.63 -4.84
N PRO A 178 -13.60 -6.47 -5.54
CA PRO A 178 -13.36 -7.16 -6.81
C PRO A 178 -12.99 -8.64 -6.62
N TYR A 179 -12.73 -9.08 -5.39
CA TYR A 179 -12.42 -10.47 -5.08
C TYR A 179 -13.70 -11.28 -4.91
N GLU A 180 -13.87 -12.29 -5.78
CA GLU A 180 -15.00 -13.22 -5.71
C GLU A 180 -14.76 -14.36 -4.71
N ILE A 181 -15.85 -15.04 -4.34
CA ILE A 181 -15.83 -16.23 -3.47
C ILE A 181 -15.56 -17.47 -4.34
N GLU A 182 -14.89 -18.48 -3.77
CA GLU A 182 -14.74 -19.80 -4.39
C GLU A 182 -16.09 -20.39 -4.86
N PRO A 183 -16.15 -21.06 -6.03
CA PRO A 183 -15.03 -21.56 -6.84
C PRO A 183 -14.50 -20.58 -7.90
N LYS A 184 -15.13 -19.42 -8.10
CA LYS A 184 -14.74 -18.47 -9.16
C LYS A 184 -13.63 -17.51 -8.73
N GLY A 185 -13.54 -17.21 -7.43
CA GLY A 185 -12.53 -16.32 -6.89
C GLY A 185 -11.68 -16.93 -5.77
N PRO A 186 -10.78 -16.13 -5.19
CA PRO A 186 -9.76 -16.61 -4.27
C PRO A 186 -10.17 -16.63 -2.79
N ILE A 187 -11.33 -16.06 -2.46
CA ILE A 187 -11.82 -16.00 -1.08
C ILE A 187 -12.41 -17.36 -0.71
N THR A 188 -11.86 -17.99 0.32
CA THR A 188 -12.37 -19.26 0.84
C THR A 188 -13.68 -19.04 1.61
N LEU A 189 -14.40 -20.12 1.90
CA LEU A 189 -15.64 -20.05 2.69
C LEU A 189 -15.42 -19.44 4.08
N GLU A 190 -14.26 -19.70 4.71
CA GLU A 190 -13.89 -19.10 5.98
C GLU A 190 -13.49 -17.63 5.85
N GLY A 191 -12.89 -17.24 4.72
CA GLY A 191 -12.67 -15.84 4.39
C GLY A 191 -13.97 -15.06 4.16
N ALA A 192 -14.95 -15.66 3.49
CA ALA A 192 -16.25 -15.06 3.28
C ALA A 192 -16.96 -14.76 4.61
N LYS A 193 -16.88 -15.67 5.60
CA LYS A 193 -17.41 -15.44 6.96
C LYS A 193 -16.70 -14.28 7.68
N SER A 194 -15.38 -14.20 7.52
CA SER A 194 -14.57 -13.15 8.17
C SER A 194 -14.83 -11.78 7.55
N LEU A 195 -14.90 -11.70 6.21
CA LEU A 195 -15.27 -10.48 5.49
C LEU A 195 -16.72 -10.08 5.73
N ALA A 196 -17.65 -11.02 5.85
CA ALA A 196 -19.03 -10.73 6.20
C ALA A 196 -19.15 -10.09 7.59
N ALA A 197 -18.36 -10.54 8.56
CA ALA A 197 -18.29 -9.95 9.90
C ALA A 197 -17.81 -8.48 9.87
N LEU A 198 -16.71 -8.20 9.16
CA LEU A 198 -16.21 -6.83 8.99
C LEU A 198 -17.20 -5.94 8.21
N ARG A 199 -17.77 -6.47 7.13
CA ARG A 199 -18.76 -5.74 6.31
C ARG A 199 -20.05 -5.46 7.05
N TYR A 200 -20.43 -6.30 8.02
CA TYR A 200 -21.59 -6.05 8.88
C TYR A 200 -21.38 -4.78 9.73
N SER A 201 -20.18 -4.60 10.27
CA SER A 201 -19.80 -3.40 11.03
C SER A 201 -19.73 -2.15 10.13
N LEU A 202 -19.17 -2.29 8.91
CA LEU A 202 -19.05 -1.19 7.96
C LEU A 202 -20.38 -0.76 7.31
N TYR A 203 -21.24 -1.73 7.01
CA TYR A 203 -22.49 -1.55 6.29
C TYR A 203 -23.64 -2.26 7.02
N PRO A 204 -24.11 -1.73 8.16
CA PRO A 204 -25.17 -2.36 8.92
C PRO A 204 -26.47 -2.44 8.08
N PRO A 205 -27.09 -3.62 7.95
CA PRO A 205 -28.26 -3.82 7.09
C PRO A 205 -29.52 -3.12 7.61
N TYR A 206 -29.59 -2.83 8.90
CA TYR A 206 -30.74 -2.17 9.56
C TYR A 206 -30.33 -0.78 10.08
N VAL A 207 -30.40 0.23 9.21
CA VAL A 207 -30.24 1.65 9.61
C VAL A 207 -31.54 2.22 10.21
N LYS A 208 -32.57 1.39 10.42
CA LYS A 208 -33.83 1.81 11.03
C LYS A 208 -33.77 1.66 12.55
N SER A 209 -33.46 2.76 13.22
CA SER A 209 -34.10 3.18 14.49
C SER A 209 -34.22 2.12 15.60
N SER A 210 -33.12 1.54 16.07
CA SER A 210 -33.11 0.89 17.38
C SER A 210 -31.78 1.12 18.10
N GLU A 211 -31.89 1.55 19.35
CA GLU A 211 -30.80 2.00 20.23
C GLU A 211 -29.73 0.92 20.48
N SER A 212 -30.01 -0.35 20.18
CA SER A 212 -29.06 -1.48 20.33
C SER A 212 -28.08 -1.67 19.16
N SER A 213 -28.35 -1.06 18.00
CA SER A 213 -27.40 -1.05 16.87
C SER A 213 -26.31 0.02 17.00
N ILE A 214 -26.43 0.89 18.01
CA ILE A 214 -25.54 2.01 18.29
C ILE A 214 -24.25 1.51 18.97
N THR A 215 -24.29 0.40 19.71
CA THR A 215 -23.15 -0.08 20.50
C THR A 215 -21.93 -0.47 19.67
N PHE A 216 -22.12 -0.96 18.44
CA PHE A 216 -21.01 -1.25 17.51
C PHE A 216 -20.41 0.02 16.87
N LYS A 217 -21.12 1.15 16.88
CA LYS A 217 -20.62 2.42 16.33
C LYS A 217 -19.73 3.19 17.30
N ASP A 218 -19.81 2.92 18.60
CA ASP A 218 -19.02 3.66 19.59
C ASP A 218 -17.52 3.32 19.50
N ARG A 219 -17.17 2.13 19.01
CA ARG A 219 -15.77 1.75 18.81
C ARG A 219 -15.35 1.92 17.35
N PRO A 220 -14.25 2.64 17.07
CA PRO A 220 -13.70 2.72 15.72
C PRO A 220 -13.17 1.36 15.26
N MET A 221 -13.17 1.13 13.94
CA MET A 221 -12.57 -0.05 13.34
C MET A 221 -11.05 0.08 13.37
N ARG A 222 -10.34 -0.93 13.89
CA ARG A 222 -8.88 -0.88 14.04
C ARG A 222 -8.18 -1.70 12.97
N ILE A 223 -7.19 -1.10 12.36
CA ILE A 223 -6.39 -1.72 11.30
C ILE A 223 -4.96 -1.78 11.81
N PHE A 224 -4.45 -2.98 12.04
CA PHE A 224 -3.10 -3.23 12.53
C PHE A 224 -2.17 -3.54 11.37
N ILE A 225 -1.20 -2.67 11.12
CA ILE A 225 -0.16 -2.87 10.12
C ILE A 225 1.12 -3.24 10.87
N ILE A 226 1.49 -4.52 10.83
CA ILE A 226 2.68 -5.04 11.54
C ILE A 226 3.85 -5.10 10.57
N GLY A 227 5.03 -4.70 11.04
CA GLY A 227 6.22 -4.55 10.21
C GLY A 227 6.18 -3.28 9.37
N ALA A 228 5.40 -2.27 9.78
CA ALA A 228 5.25 -1.04 9.01
C ALA A 228 6.58 -0.27 8.92
N SER A 229 6.99 0.08 7.70
CA SER A 229 8.14 0.95 7.42
C SER A 229 7.73 2.06 6.45
N ILE A 230 7.59 1.73 5.17
CA ILE A 230 7.17 2.65 4.09
C ILE A 230 5.74 3.15 4.34
N GLU A 231 4.87 2.30 4.86
CA GLU A 231 3.46 2.61 5.16
C GLU A 231 3.32 3.73 6.18
N SER A 232 4.25 3.78 7.14
CA SER A 232 4.26 4.79 8.19
C SER A 232 4.73 6.16 7.69
N MET A 233 5.51 6.20 6.62
CA MET A 233 5.99 7.42 5.99
C MET A 233 4.89 8.14 5.20
N ILE A 234 3.82 7.41 4.84
CA ILE A 234 2.74 7.94 4.02
C ILE A 234 1.95 9.01 4.78
N PRO A 235 1.76 10.20 4.19
CA PRO A 235 1.00 11.27 4.84
C PRO A 235 -0.47 10.91 5.10
N GLY A 236 -1.03 11.44 6.20
CA GLY A 236 -2.42 11.20 6.59
C GLY A 236 -3.48 11.55 5.54
N TYR A 237 -3.22 12.50 4.65
CA TYR A 237 -4.16 12.84 3.55
C TYR A 237 -4.34 11.70 2.54
N VAL A 238 -3.35 10.80 2.42
CA VAL A 238 -3.44 9.60 1.57
C VAL A 238 -4.34 8.58 2.25
N TRP A 239 -4.14 8.34 3.55
CA TRP A 239 -5.02 7.52 4.36
C TRP A 239 -6.46 8.07 4.39
N LYS A 240 -6.63 9.38 4.26
CA LYS A 240 -7.96 10.00 4.09
C LYS A 240 -8.68 9.56 2.82
N GLN A 241 -7.96 9.16 1.75
CA GLN A 241 -8.59 8.57 0.56
C GLN A 241 -9.30 7.25 0.88
N PHE A 242 -8.74 6.43 1.78
CA PHE A 242 -9.43 5.26 2.31
C PHE A 242 -10.69 5.66 3.10
N GLY A 243 -10.60 6.67 3.96
CA GLY A 243 -11.75 7.16 4.73
C GLY A 243 -12.93 7.65 3.87
N TYR A 244 -12.65 8.25 2.71
CA TYR A 244 -13.70 8.68 1.76
C TYR A 244 -14.51 7.51 1.19
N LEU A 245 -13.97 6.28 1.16
CA LEU A 245 -14.69 5.09 0.71
C LEU A 245 -15.72 4.61 1.75
N PHE A 246 -15.56 5.01 3.01
CA PHE A 246 -16.38 4.57 4.15
C PHE A 246 -16.87 5.76 5.00
N PRO A 247 -17.79 6.59 4.49
CA PRO A 247 -18.09 7.90 5.07
C PRO A 247 -18.75 7.90 6.46
N ASN A 248 -19.20 6.75 6.96
CA ASN A 248 -19.98 6.64 8.20
C ASN A 248 -19.21 6.01 9.37
N THR A 249 -17.95 5.62 9.16
CA THR A 249 -17.16 4.84 10.12
C THR A 249 -15.85 5.54 10.43
N ASN A 250 -15.44 5.45 11.69
CA ASN A 250 -14.16 5.96 12.17
C ASN A 250 -13.13 4.83 12.16
N PHE A 251 -11.87 5.18 11.89
CA PHE A 251 -10.77 4.24 11.74
C PHE A 251 -9.58 4.63 12.62
N GLU A 252 -9.04 3.64 13.32
CA GLU A 252 -7.75 3.72 14.00
C GLU A 252 -6.75 2.86 13.22
N ILE A 253 -5.69 3.49 12.70
CA ILE A 253 -4.63 2.79 11.96
C ILE A 253 -3.43 2.67 12.87
N HIS A 254 -3.06 1.45 13.23
CA HIS A 254 -1.96 1.13 14.12
C HIS A 254 -0.77 0.63 13.32
N PHE A 255 0.27 1.45 13.19
CA PHE A 255 1.55 1.04 12.65
C PHE A 255 2.39 0.44 13.78
N ILE A 256 2.82 -0.81 13.61
CA ILE A 256 3.55 -1.58 14.63
C ILE A 256 4.88 -2.06 14.07
N GLY A 257 5.97 -1.72 14.74
CA GLY A 257 7.31 -2.18 14.42
C GLY A 257 8.39 -1.15 14.76
N PRO A 258 9.67 -1.55 14.79
CA PRO A 258 10.78 -0.63 15.09
C PRO A 258 10.88 0.55 14.13
N GLU A 259 10.48 0.34 12.86
CA GLU A 259 10.51 1.35 11.79
C GLU A 259 9.15 2.06 11.59
N ALA A 260 8.23 1.93 12.55
CA ALA A 260 6.88 2.48 12.41
C ALA A 260 6.80 4.00 12.56
N TYR A 261 7.90 4.69 12.92
CA TYR A 261 7.94 6.15 13.01
C TYR A 261 9.18 6.72 12.33
N PHE A 262 8.95 7.54 11.31
CA PHE A 262 10.00 8.29 10.61
C PHE A 262 10.00 9.74 11.07
N ASP A 263 11.10 10.16 11.70
CA ASP A 263 11.29 11.57 12.05
C ASP A 263 11.79 12.36 10.82
N LYS A 264 11.07 13.44 10.50
CA LYS A 264 11.37 14.29 9.34
C LYS A 264 12.59 15.18 9.59
N GLU A 265 12.85 15.52 10.85
CA GLU A 265 13.98 16.39 11.21
C GLU A 265 15.30 15.62 11.11
N SER A 266 15.37 14.44 11.73
CA SER A 266 16.56 13.60 11.68
C SER A 266 16.69 12.80 10.38
N LYS A 267 15.61 12.65 9.60
CA LYS A 267 15.52 11.76 8.42
C LYS A 267 15.88 10.30 8.73
N THR A 268 15.61 9.86 9.95
CA THR A 268 15.88 8.49 10.40
C THR A 268 14.66 7.92 11.10
N PHE A 269 14.51 6.60 11.06
CA PHE A 269 13.58 5.92 11.95
C PHE A 269 14.09 6.04 13.38
N GLN A 270 13.23 6.56 14.27
CA GLN A 270 13.56 6.70 15.69
C GLN A 270 12.46 6.06 16.52
N SER A 271 12.85 5.51 17.68
CA SER A 271 11.87 5.16 18.69
C SER A 271 11.17 6.43 19.18
N THR A 272 9.86 6.34 19.42
CA THR A 272 9.10 7.48 19.93
C THR A 272 9.61 7.87 21.30
N ASN A 273 9.91 9.17 21.51
CA ASN A 273 10.39 9.74 22.77
C ASN A 273 9.33 9.79 23.89
N THR A 274 8.22 9.07 23.75
CA THR A 274 7.12 9.02 24.71
C THR A 274 7.48 8.15 25.93
N PRO A 275 7.15 8.59 27.16
CA PRO A 275 7.46 7.82 28.35
C PRO A 275 6.76 6.47 28.33
N PHE A 276 7.49 5.42 28.74
CA PHE A 276 7.05 4.01 28.80
C PHE A 276 6.74 3.33 27.44
N GLY A 277 7.09 3.98 26.33
CA GLY A 277 6.86 3.42 24.98
C GLY A 277 5.38 3.38 24.61
N LYS A 278 4.62 4.40 25.04
CA LYS A 278 3.24 4.64 24.57
C LYS A 278 3.25 5.05 23.10
N PRO A 279 2.20 4.71 22.32
CA PRO A 279 2.15 5.09 20.92
C PRO A 279 2.10 6.60 20.72
N LEU A 280 2.73 7.07 19.65
CA LEU A 280 2.50 8.43 19.16
C LEU A 280 1.17 8.46 18.40
N ILE A 281 0.23 9.27 18.88
CA ILE A 281 -1.11 9.38 18.30
C ILE A 281 -1.20 10.67 17.51
N ILE A 282 -1.41 10.56 16.21
CA ILE A 282 -1.61 11.68 15.29
C ILE A 282 -3.06 11.63 14.81
N ARG A 283 -3.89 12.56 15.29
CA ARG A 283 -5.26 12.73 14.80
C ARG A 283 -5.22 13.61 13.56
N PHE A 284 -5.36 12.99 12.39
CA PHE A 284 -5.36 13.72 11.13
C PHE A 284 -6.72 14.36 10.84
N ASP A 285 -7.80 13.63 11.13
CA ASP A 285 -9.17 14.07 10.93
C ASP A 285 -10.09 13.42 11.98
N GLU A 286 -11.34 13.86 12.09
CA GLU A 286 -12.34 13.26 12.99
C GLU A 286 -12.57 11.76 12.70
N GLN A 287 -12.37 11.36 11.44
CA GLN A 287 -12.59 10.00 10.98
C GLN A 287 -11.35 9.10 11.12
N ILE A 288 -10.13 9.64 11.07
CA ILE A 288 -8.90 8.84 10.97
C ILE A 288 -7.88 9.30 12.02
N THR A 289 -7.48 8.35 12.86
CA THR A 289 -6.36 8.49 13.78
C THR A 289 -5.24 7.51 13.42
N LEU A 290 -4.00 8.02 13.44
CA LEU A 290 -2.80 7.23 13.16
C LEU A 290 -2.06 7.00 14.47
N HIS A 291 -1.77 5.75 14.79
CA HIS A 291 -1.09 5.33 16.00
C HIS A 291 0.23 4.66 15.62
N HIS A 292 1.36 5.26 16.01
CA HIS A 292 2.68 4.73 15.73
C HIS A 292 3.24 4.03 16.97
N HIS A 293 3.44 2.72 16.88
CA HIS A 293 4.00 1.87 17.92
C HIS A 293 5.39 1.38 17.50
N THR A 294 6.43 1.81 18.21
CA THR A 294 7.83 1.50 17.82
C THR A 294 8.36 0.19 18.38
N LYS A 295 7.54 -0.56 19.13
CA LYS A 295 7.90 -1.89 19.66
C LYS A 295 7.46 -2.99 18.69
N PHE A 296 8.05 -4.18 18.83
CA PHE A 296 7.58 -5.34 18.08
C PHE A 296 6.20 -5.78 18.55
N PHE A 297 5.43 -6.42 17.66
CA PHE A 297 4.07 -6.88 17.96
C PHE A 297 4.02 -7.83 19.17
N ASN A 298 4.97 -8.76 19.28
CA ASN A 298 5.02 -9.69 20.42
C ASN A 298 5.13 -8.96 21.77
N GLU A 299 5.91 -7.89 21.85
CA GLU A 299 6.08 -7.12 23.09
C GLU A 299 4.79 -6.37 23.46
N ILE A 300 4.14 -5.77 22.45
CA ILE A 300 2.88 -5.04 22.64
C ILE A 300 1.75 -6.00 23.04
N TYR A 301 1.74 -7.17 22.41
CA TYR A 301 0.81 -8.25 22.73
C TYR A 301 0.97 -8.71 24.18
N ASP A 302 2.20 -8.96 24.64
CA ASP A 302 2.51 -9.36 26.02
C ASP A 302 2.16 -8.26 27.04
N MET A 303 2.28 -6.98 26.66
CA MET A 303 1.88 -5.84 27.50
C MET A 303 0.36 -5.69 27.66
N GLY A 304 -0.43 -6.30 26.77
CA GLY A 304 -1.88 -6.23 26.82
C GLY A 304 -2.51 -4.93 26.30
N ASP A 305 -1.72 -4.01 25.73
CA ASP A 305 -2.17 -2.63 25.40
C ASP A 305 -3.20 -2.58 24.25
N LEU A 306 -3.20 -3.59 23.38
CA LEU A 306 -4.12 -3.68 22.22
C LEU A 306 -5.41 -4.46 22.51
N PHE A 307 -5.51 -5.11 23.67
CA PHE A 307 -6.68 -5.92 24.03
C PHE A 307 -7.88 -5.03 24.40
N PRO A 308 -9.12 -5.50 24.14
CA PRO A 308 -9.47 -6.79 23.53
C PRO A 308 -9.49 -6.74 22.00
N PHE A 309 -9.08 -7.83 21.35
CA PHE A 309 -9.23 -8.04 19.90
C PHE A 309 -10.65 -8.50 19.56
N ASP A 310 -11.24 -7.91 18.53
CA ASP A 310 -12.58 -8.20 18.04
C ASP A 310 -12.56 -8.50 16.52
N PRO A 311 -12.82 -9.75 16.09
CA PRO A 311 -12.86 -10.11 14.68
C PRO A 311 -13.90 -9.36 13.82
N TYR A 312 -14.83 -8.60 14.41
CA TYR A 312 -15.81 -7.78 13.70
C TYR A 312 -15.32 -6.34 13.43
N LEU A 313 -14.28 -5.88 14.15
CA LEU A 313 -13.78 -4.50 14.10
C LEU A 313 -12.27 -4.43 13.85
N ASP A 314 -11.55 -5.53 14.03
CA ASP A 314 -10.09 -5.57 13.95
C ASP A 314 -9.62 -6.41 12.76
N SER A 315 -8.55 -5.94 12.11
CA SER A 315 -7.91 -6.63 11.00
C SER A 315 -6.41 -6.40 11.01
N PHE A 316 -5.65 -7.39 10.54
CA PHE A 316 -4.20 -7.35 10.50
C PHE A 316 -3.70 -7.35 9.05
N PHE A 317 -2.71 -6.51 8.77
CA PHE A 317 -2.03 -6.40 7.48
C PHE A 317 -0.52 -6.50 7.67
N LEU A 318 0.09 -7.37 6.88
CA LEU A 318 1.52 -7.66 6.85
C LEU A 318 2.02 -7.32 5.44
N PHE A 319 2.56 -6.11 5.26
CA PHE A 319 3.15 -5.75 3.97
C PHE A 319 4.58 -6.25 3.92
N HIS A 320 4.85 -7.24 3.06
CA HIS A 320 6.18 -7.85 2.85
C HIS A 320 6.85 -8.30 4.16
N PRO A 321 6.21 -9.15 4.98
CA PRO A 321 6.70 -9.49 6.32
C PRO A 321 8.08 -10.15 6.32
N GLY A 322 8.44 -10.87 5.26
CA GLY A 322 9.78 -11.44 5.13
C GLY A 322 10.15 -12.39 6.28
N PHE A 323 9.30 -13.38 6.56
CA PHE A 323 9.40 -14.24 7.76
C PHE A 323 10.73 -14.98 7.95
N LYS A 324 11.49 -15.22 6.88
CA LYS A 324 12.80 -15.91 6.90
C LYS A 324 14.00 -14.97 7.08
N THR A 325 13.76 -13.68 7.33
CA THR A 325 14.81 -12.66 7.52
C THR A 325 15.32 -12.66 8.96
N ALA A 326 16.23 -11.74 9.32
CA ALA A 326 16.79 -11.59 10.67
C ALA A 326 15.72 -11.50 11.78
N ASP A 327 14.53 -10.98 11.46
CA ASP A 327 13.42 -10.82 12.41
C ASP A 327 12.58 -12.10 12.62
N GLN A 328 13.03 -13.26 12.11
CA GLN A 328 12.31 -14.53 12.24
C GLN A 328 11.94 -14.87 13.70
N ILE A 329 12.79 -14.53 14.66
CA ILE A 329 12.54 -14.79 16.09
C ILE A 329 11.31 -14.01 16.57
N HIS A 330 11.18 -12.75 16.15
CA HIS A 330 10.04 -11.89 16.51
C HIS A 330 8.77 -12.36 15.81
N TRP A 331 8.87 -12.80 14.55
CA TRP A 331 7.73 -13.34 13.81
C TRP A 331 7.20 -14.65 14.39
N ASN A 332 8.06 -15.57 14.82
CA ASN A 332 7.65 -16.81 15.46
C ASN A 332 6.82 -16.53 16.73
N LYS A 333 7.30 -15.63 17.60
CA LYS A 333 6.55 -15.20 18.79
C LYS A 333 5.25 -14.47 18.44
N SER A 334 5.30 -13.60 17.43
CA SER A 334 4.15 -12.79 17.00
C SER A 334 3.03 -13.63 16.40
N LEU A 335 3.36 -14.73 15.70
CA LEU A 335 2.38 -15.59 15.04
C LEU A 335 1.39 -16.19 16.04
N LYS A 336 1.85 -16.56 17.24
CA LYS A 336 0.96 -17.05 18.31
C LYS A 336 -0.10 -16.00 18.67
N GLY A 337 0.30 -14.78 18.97
CA GLY A 337 -0.65 -13.69 19.30
C GLY A 337 -1.58 -13.34 18.15
N LEU A 338 -1.08 -13.40 16.92
CA LEU A 338 -1.88 -13.21 15.71
C LEU A 338 -2.98 -14.28 15.55
N LEU A 339 -2.66 -15.56 15.74
CA LEU A 339 -3.64 -16.64 15.66
C LEU A 339 -4.65 -16.59 16.82
N GLU A 340 -4.19 -16.27 18.03
CA GLU A 340 -5.06 -16.13 19.21
C GLU A 340 -6.07 -14.97 19.05
N SER A 341 -5.73 -13.93 18.30
CA SER A 341 -6.64 -12.81 18.00
C SER A 341 -7.89 -13.23 17.22
N LYS A 342 -7.84 -14.34 16.46
CA LYS A 342 -8.90 -14.83 15.56
C LYS A 342 -9.37 -13.82 14.50
N CYS A 343 -8.65 -12.71 14.36
CA CYS A 343 -8.92 -11.68 13.37
C CYS A 343 -8.36 -12.11 12.00
N PRO A 344 -8.91 -11.59 10.89
CA PRO A 344 -8.36 -11.84 9.58
C PRO A 344 -7.00 -11.16 9.43
N ILE A 345 -6.02 -11.90 8.93
CA ILE A 345 -4.66 -11.45 8.67
C ILE A 345 -4.41 -11.56 7.16
N TYR A 346 -4.01 -10.45 6.54
CA TYR A 346 -3.64 -10.40 5.13
C TYR A 346 -2.16 -10.08 5.00
N MET A 347 -1.48 -10.76 4.08
CA MET A 347 -0.10 -10.49 3.73
C MET A 347 0.05 -10.19 2.25
N THR A 348 1.05 -9.39 1.91
CA THR A 348 1.38 -9.09 0.52
C THR A 348 2.83 -9.40 0.20
N GLY A 349 3.08 -9.84 -1.03
CA GLY A 349 4.42 -10.14 -1.54
C GLY A 349 4.79 -9.27 -2.74
N TYR A 350 6.10 -9.19 -3.04
CA TYR A 350 6.61 -8.50 -4.22
C TYR A 350 6.37 -9.30 -5.51
N HIS A 351 6.56 -10.61 -5.40
CA HIS A 351 6.52 -11.57 -6.51
C HIS A 351 5.83 -12.85 -6.10
N GLU A 352 5.60 -13.71 -7.10
CA GLU A 352 5.05 -15.03 -6.87
C GLU A 352 5.99 -15.92 -6.05
N ASP A 353 7.30 -15.89 -6.31
CA ASP A 353 8.26 -16.70 -5.58
C ASP A 353 8.43 -16.25 -4.12
N ASP A 354 8.32 -14.94 -3.90
CA ASP A 354 8.41 -14.32 -2.59
C ASP A 354 7.23 -14.74 -1.70
N ILE A 355 6.00 -14.55 -2.19
CA ILE A 355 4.80 -14.96 -1.45
C ILE A 355 4.75 -16.48 -1.26
N ASN A 356 5.27 -17.29 -2.21
CA ASN A 356 5.35 -18.74 -2.05
C ASN A 356 6.28 -19.12 -0.89
N LYS A 357 7.45 -18.46 -0.75
CA LYS A 357 8.38 -18.69 0.38
C LYS A 357 7.75 -18.33 1.72
N GLU A 358 6.92 -17.29 1.77
CA GLU A 358 6.17 -16.89 2.96
C GLU A 358 5.08 -17.91 3.31
N ILE A 359 4.31 -18.37 2.32
CA ILE A 359 3.29 -19.41 2.50
C ILE A 359 3.92 -20.73 2.94
N GLU A 360 5.07 -21.12 2.38
CA GLU A 360 5.82 -22.31 2.79
C GLU A 360 6.29 -22.20 4.24
N TRP A 361 6.77 -21.02 4.66
CA TRP A 361 7.15 -20.79 6.05
C TRP A 361 5.96 -21.01 6.99
N LEU A 362 4.78 -20.46 6.66
CA LEU A 362 3.57 -20.66 7.43
C LEU A 362 3.13 -22.12 7.51
N LYS A 363 3.19 -22.85 6.40
CA LYS A 363 2.81 -24.27 6.33
C LYS A 363 3.75 -25.17 7.14
N ASN A 364 5.04 -24.84 7.14
CA ASN A 364 6.06 -25.61 7.88
C ASN A 364 6.14 -25.23 9.37
N HIS A 365 5.44 -24.17 9.80
CA HIS A 365 5.41 -23.74 11.19
C HIS A 365 4.65 -24.73 12.08
N GLU A 366 5.03 -24.84 13.35
CA GLU A 366 4.39 -25.73 14.34
C GLU A 366 2.90 -25.42 14.55
N LEU A 367 2.52 -24.16 14.34
CA LEU A 367 1.17 -23.63 14.51
C LEU A 367 0.32 -23.69 13.23
N SER A 368 0.82 -24.33 12.16
CA SER A 368 0.08 -24.46 10.89
C SER A 368 -1.27 -25.15 11.06
N ASN A 369 -1.39 -26.09 12.01
CA ASN A 369 -2.64 -26.77 12.30
C ASN A 369 -3.71 -25.86 12.93
N GLU A 370 -3.31 -24.72 13.49
CA GLU A 370 -4.21 -23.74 14.13
C GLU A 370 -4.66 -22.64 13.17
N MET A 371 -4.19 -22.66 11.92
CA MET A 371 -4.53 -21.65 10.91
C MET A 371 -5.63 -22.14 9.95
N ASP A 372 -6.50 -21.22 9.57
CA ASP A 372 -7.41 -21.35 8.42
C ASP A 372 -6.97 -20.38 7.33
N VAL A 373 -6.90 -20.85 6.09
CA VAL A 373 -6.68 -19.97 4.92
C VAL A 373 -7.99 -19.23 4.62
N ILE A 374 -7.96 -17.90 4.61
CA ILE A 374 -9.13 -17.06 4.28
C ILE A 374 -9.10 -16.57 2.83
N MET A 375 -7.91 -16.45 2.24
CA MET A 375 -7.73 -16.01 0.87
C MET A 375 -6.52 -16.71 0.27
N ASN A 376 -6.75 -17.42 -0.84
CA ASN A 376 -5.68 -18.05 -1.59
C ASN A 376 -4.78 -16.99 -2.25
N LYS A 377 -3.55 -17.39 -2.59
CA LYS A 377 -2.60 -16.53 -3.30
C LYS A 377 -3.25 -16.00 -4.57
N THR A 378 -3.29 -14.68 -4.75
CA THR A 378 -3.84 -14.04 -5.96
C THR A 378 -3.13 -12.72 -6.23
N ASP A 379 -3.28 -12.21 -7.45
CA ASP A 379 -2.82 -10.88 -7.81
C ASP A 379 -3.58 -9.80 -7.02
N ASN A 380 -2.83 -8.82 -6.54
CA ASN A 380 -3.38 -7.62 -5.95
C ASN A 380 -3.75 -6.64 -7.06
N LEU A 381 -5.05 -6.41 -7.26
CA LEU A 381 -5.54 -5.48 -8.27
C LEU A 381 -5.09 -4.03 -8.00
N PHE A 382 -4.78 -3.71 -6.75
CA PHE A 382 -4.24 -2.42 -6.32
C PHE A 382 -2.74 -2.51 -5.97
N GLY A 383 -2.01 -3.43 -6.60
CA GLY A 383 -0.55 -3.47 -6.54
C GLY A 383 0.08 -2.23 -7.17
N CYS A 384 1.31 -1.92 -6.77
CA CYS A 384 2.05 -0.78 -7.32
C CYS A 384 2.50 -1.07 -8.76
N THR A 385 2.21 -0.17 -9.69
CA THR A 385 2.63 -0.31 -11.09
C THR A 385 4.09 0.13 -11.31
N LYS A 386 4.67 0.87 -10.37
CA LYS A 386 6.07 1.26 -10.41
C LYS A 386 6.97 0.04 -10.27
N LEU A 387 7.91 -0.11 -11.20
CA LEU A 387 9.00 -1.07 -11.11
C LEU A 387 10.09 -0.52 -10.19
N GLU A 388 10.56 -1.35 -9.27
CA GLU A 388 11.72 -1.12 -8.43
C GLU A 388 12.83 -2.13 -8.75
N LEU A 389 14.05 -1.80 -8.33
CA LEU A 389 15.25 -2.59 -8.57
C LEU A 389 15.62 -3.36 -7.31
N VAL A 390 15.98 -4.64 -7.44
CA VAL A 390 16.63 -5.39 -6.36
C VAL A 390 18.11 -4.98 -6.27
N ASP A 391 18.52 -4.43 -5.13
CA ASP A 391 19.90 -3.92 -4.98
C ASP A 391 20.97 -5.03 -4.98
N SER A 392 20.62 -6.26 -4.58
CA SER A 392 21.52 -7.43 -4.63
C SER A 392 21.62 -8.06 -6.02
N ASN A 393 20.59 -7.90 -6.86
CA ASN A 393 20.55 -8.38 -8.23
C ASN A 393 19.91 -7.31 -9.15
N PRO A 394 20.71 -6.41 -9.75
CA PRO A 394 20.20 -5.29 -10.53
C PRO A 394 19.63 -5.71 -11.90
N THR A 395 19.62 -7.00 -12.23
CA THR A 395 18.94 -7.51 -13.43
C THR A 395 17.47 -7.82 -13.18
N GLU A 396 17.06 -7.91 -11.91
CA GLU A 396 15.70 -8.22 -11.50
C GLU A 396 14.97 -6.96 -11.03
N THR A 397 13.71 -6.87 -11.42
CA THR A 397 12.82 -5.78 -11.04
C THR A 397 11.58 -6.33 -10.35
N TYR A 398 11.08 -5.61 -9.36
CA TYR A 398 9.91 -5.99 -8.59
C TYR A 398 8.86 -4.90 -8.51
N ASN A 399 7.62 -5.33 -8.21
CA ASN A 399 6.50 -4.44 -7.95
C ASN A 399 6.11 -4.58 -6.48
N ILE A 400 5.94 -3.44 -5.81
CA ILE A 400 5.47 -3.43 -4.41
C ILE A 400 4.00 -3.90 -4.38
N ASN A 401 3.66 -4.74 -3.40
CA ASN A 401 2.30 -5.23 -3.15
C ASN A 401 1.65 -5.95 -4.34
N ASN A 402 2.39 -6.73 -5.11
CA ASN A 402 1.85 -7.35 -6.32
C ASN A 402 0.95 -8.55 -6.02
N LYS A 403 1.27 -9.35 -5.01
CA LYS A 403 0.49 -10.54 -4.61
C LYS A 403 -0.13 -10.33 -3.25
N ILE A 404 -1.26 -11.00 -3.00
CA ILE A 404 -1.94 -11.03 -1.71
C ILE A 404 -2.30 -12.47 -1.31
N PHE A 405 -2.22 -12.74 -0.01
CA PHE A 405 -2.62 -13.98 0.64
C PHE A 405 -3.25 -13.66 1.99
N GLY A 406 -4.15 -14.51 2.49
CA GLY A 406 -4.78 -14.27 3.79
C GLY A 406 -4.98 -15.54 4.60
N PHE A 407 -4.77 -15.42 5.90
CA PHE A 407 -5.03 -16.49 6.88
C PHE A 407 -5.66 -15.93 8.16
N ARG A 408 -6.14 -16.80 9.04
CA ARG A 408 -6.63 -16.45 10.38
C ARG A 408 -6.40 -17.62 11.34
N GLY A 409 -6.50 -17.37 12.64
CA GLY A 409 -6.57 -18.44 13.64
C GLY A 409 -7.92 -19.17 13.63
N LYS A 410 -7.92 -20.47 13.92
CA LYS A 410 -9.12 -21.30 14.04
C LYS A 410 -10.01 -20.84 15.19
N ARG A 411 -11.32 -20.77 14.94
CA ARG A 411 -12.32 -20.44 15.97
C ARG A 411 -12.64 -21.61 16.89
N TYR A 412 -12.50 -22.83 16.37
CA TYR A 412 -12.71 -24.08 17.11
C TYR A 412 -11.35 -24.68 17.43
N HIS A 413 -11.15 -25.11 18.68
CA HIS A 413 -9.98 -25.89 19.02
C HIS A 413 -10.05 -27.18 18.20
N ALA A 414 -8.97 -27.53 17.50
CA ALA A 414 -8.85 -28.86 16.93
C ALA A 414 -9.02 -29.85 18.08
N ILE A 415 -10.12 -30.61 18.06
CA ILE A 415 -10.29 -31.72 19.00
C ILE A 415 -9.10 -32.64 18.70
N LYS A 416 -8.15 -32.74 19.64
CA LYS A 416 -7.06 -33.71 19.53
C LYS A 416 -7.71 -35.10 19.55
N THR A 417 -7.84 -35.71 18.38
CA THR A 417 -8.20 -37.12 18.22
C THR A 417 -7.04 -38.01 18.61
#